data_AF-A0A1Y1VS04-F1
#
_entry.id   AF-A0A1Y1VS04-F1
#
_cell.length_a   1.000
_cell.length_b   1.000
_cell.length_c   1.000
_cell.angle_alpha   90.00
_cell.angle_beta   90.00
_cell.angle_gamma   90.00
#
_symmetry.space_group_name_H-M   'P 1'
#
loop_
_entity.id
_entity.type
_entity.pdbx_description
1 polymer ?
#
loop_
_entity_poly.entity_id
_entity_poly.type
_entity_poly.pdbx_seq_one_letter_code
_entity_poly.pdbx_strand_id
1 'polypeptide(L)'
;RIIEEPKNESWIRWTEDGTAFKFSSSEKLLAALQAAGLRAQNYHSVEKNLNDYRFNRLTDQRRKIPDTDGKLWWMFSHAMFHRDYPDQIVNIQRR
;
A
#
# COMPACT_ATOMS: atom_id res chain seq x y z
N ARG A 1 0.85 -0.85 -10.89
CA ARG A 1 1.64 0.29 -11.45
C ARG A 1 2.47 1.05 -10.39
N ILE A 2 1.92 1.88 -9.49
CA ILE A 2 2.77 2.68 -8.55
C ILE A 2 3.78 1.83 -7.76
N ILE A 3 3.36 0.67 -7.25
CA ILE A 3 4.20 -0.26 -6.45
C ILE A 3 5.23 -1.01 -7.32
N GLU A 4 4.98 -1.13 -8.63
CA GLU A 4 5.84 -1.87 -9.56
C GLU A 4 6.98 -1.01 -10.12
N GLU A 5 6.93 0.31 -9.93
CA GLU A 5 7.94 1.23 -10.45
C GLU A 5 9.23 1.18 -9.61
N PRO A 6 10.40 0.79 -10.16
CA PRO A 6 11.63 0.64 -9.38
C PRO A 6 12.08 1.93 -8.67
N LYS A 7 11.83 3.10 -9.28
CA LYS A 7 12.12 4.41 -8.67
C LYS A 7 11.36 4.65 -7.36
N ASN A 8 10.25 3.95 -7.13
CA ASN A 8 9.41 4.10 -5.96
C ASN A 8 9.80 3.15 -4.81
N GLU A 9 10.65 2.15 -5.08
CA GLU A 9 10.99 1.07 -4.14
C GLU A 9 11.50 1.57 -2.78
N SER A 10 12.19 2.71 -2.76
CA SER A 10 12.71 3.35 -1.55
C SER A 10 11.64 3.81 -0.55
N TRP A 11 10.38 3.92 -0.98
CA TRP A 11 9.28 4.45 -0.16
C TRP A 11 7.94 3.70 -0.34
N ILE A 12 7.76 2.89 -1.38
CA ILE A 12 6.64 1.96 -1.56
C ILE A 12 7.10 0.72 -2.32
N ARG A 13 6.80 -0.46 -1.79
CA ARG A 13 7.20 -1.74 -2.40
C ARG A 13 6.35 -2.90 -1.89
N TRP A 14 6.40 -4.01 -2.60
CA TRP A 14 5.94 -5.30 -2.10
C TRP A 14 6.82 -5.78 -0.93
N THR A 15 6.27 -6.62 -0.06
CA THR A 15 7.06 -7.49 0.81
C THR A 15 7.82 -8.53 -0.02
N GLU A 16 8.85 -9.14 0.56
CA GLU A 16 9.71 -10.10 -0.16
C GLU A 16 8.90 -11.27 -0.75
N ASP A 17 7.93 -11.76 0.03
CA ASP A 17 6.98 -12.82 -0.33
C ASP A 17 5.85 -12.36 -1.28
N GLY A 18 5.71 -11.06 -1.54
CA GLY A 18 4.71 -10.52 -2.46
C GLY A 18 3.26 -10.51 -1.95
N THR A 19 3.02 -10.90 -0.67
CA THR A 19 1.67 -11.05 -0.09
C THR A 19 1.10 -9.75 0.46
N ALA A 20 1.95 -8.75 0.69
CA ALA A 20 1.57 -7.44 1.20
C ALA A 20 2.36 -6.34 0.48
N PHE A 21 1.82 -5.12 0.52
CA PHE A 21 2.58 -3.94 0.13
C PHE A 21 2.81 -3.05 1.34
N LYS A 22 3.92 -2.33 1.31
CA LYS A 22 4.30 -1.37 2.34
C LYS A 22 4.73 -0.05 1.75
N PHE A 23 4.45 1.04 2.46
CA PHE A 23 4.97 2.37 2.13
C PHE A 23 5.44 3.13 3.39
N SER A 24 6.39 4.03 3.24
CA SER A 24 7.00 4.79 4.35
C SER A 24 6.70 6.30 4.30
N SER A 25 5.98 6.78 3.29
CA SER A 25 5.62 8.19 3.14
C SER A 25 4.20 8.33 2.57
N SER A 26 3.27 8.82 3.40
CA SER A 26 1.90 9.12 2.97
C SER A 26 1.86 10.27 1.97
N GLU A 27 2.75 11.26 2.09
CA GLU A 27 2.86 12.38 1.15
C GLU A 27 3.23 11.92 -0.26
N LYS A 28 4.26 11.07 -0.39
CA LYS A 28 4.65 10.50 -1.69
C LYS A 28 3.54 9.61 -2.27
N LEU A 29 2.84 8.86 -1.42
CA LEU A 29 1.71 8.06 -1.84
C LEU A 29 0.59 8.94 -2.43
N LEU A 30 0.22 10.03 -1.74
CA LEU A 30 -0.79 10.97 -2.23
C LEU A 30 -0.36 11.61 -3.55
N ALA A 31 0.87 12.08 -3.65
CA ALA A 31 1.40 12.67 -4.88
C ALA A 31 1.38 11.68 -6.05
N ALA A 32 1.75 10.42 -5.83
CA ALA A 32 1.73 9.38 -6.86
C ALA A 32 0.30 9.03 -7.30
N LEU A 33 -0.66 8.94 -6.36
CA LEU A 33 -2.07 8.71 -6.67
C LEU A 33 -2.67 9.88 -7.47
N GLN A 34 -2.36 11.13 -7.08
CA GLN A 34 -2.80 12.32 -7.80
C GLN A 34 -2.21 12.41 -9.21
N ALA A 35 -0.92 12.10 -9.37
CA ALA A 35 -0.26 12.02 -10.67
C ALA A 35 -0.87 10.93 -11.57
N ALA A 36 -1.42 9.87 -10.97
CA ALA A 36 -2.18 8.83 -11.68
C ALA A 36 -3.65 9.23 -11.97
N GLY A 37 -4.05 10.47 -11.68
CA GLY A 37 -5.40 10.98 -11.93
C GLY A 37 -6.43 10.64 -10.85
N LEU A 38 -6.02 10.07 -9.71
CA LEU A 38 -6.91 9.72 -8.61
C LEU A 38 -7.13 10.92 -7.68
N ARG A 39 -8.39 11.11 -7.24
CA ARG A 39 -8.77 12.17 -6.31
C ARG A 39 -8.46 11.77 -4.85
N ALA A 40 -7.17 11.73 -4.50
CA ALA A 40 -6.71 11.49 -3.14
C ALA A 40 -6.38 12.83 -2.45
N GLN A 41 -7.26 13.34 -1.60
CA GLN A 41 -7.08 14.64 -0.93
C GLN A 41 -6.22 14.55 0.34
N ASN A 42 -6.35 13.44 1.07
CA ASN A 42 -5.61 13.21 2.30
C ASN A 42 -5.42 11.71 2.54
N TYR A 43 -4.48 11.37 3.42
CA TYR A 43 -4.15 9.98 3.70
C TYR A 43 -5.34 9.20 4.29
N HIS A 44 -6.17 9.85 5.11
CA HIS A 44 -7.36 9.23 5.70
C HIS A 44 -8.34 8.72 4.61
N SER A 45 -8.52 9.45 3.52
CA SER A 45 -9.33 9.00 2.38
C SER A 45 -8.75 7.78 1.68
N VAL A 46 -7.41 7.65 1.64
CA VAL A 46 -6.73 6.47 1.09
C VAL A 46 -6.93 5.28 2.03
N GLU A 47 -6.74 5.46 3.34
CA GLU A 47 -7.02 4.41 4.34
C GLU A 47 -8.48 3.95 4.28
N LYS A 48 -9.42 4.88 4.12
CA LYS A 48 -10.83 4.53 3.96
C LYS A 48 -11.07 3.69 2.70
N ASN A 49 -10.46 4.04 1.57
CA ASN A 49 -10.57 3.21 0.37
C ASN A 49 -10.00 1.81 0.61
N LEU A 50 -8.81 1.70 1.21
CA LEU A 50 -8.22 0.41 1.57
C LEU A 50 -9.17 -0.40 2.46
N ASN A 51 -9.81 0.23 3.45
CA ASN A 51 -10.80 -0.42 4.31
C ASN A 51 -12.08 -0.83 3.56
N ASP A 52 -12.59 0.02 2.67
CA ASP A 52 -13.78 -0.26 1.85
C ASP A 52 -13.54 -1.46 0.93
N TYR A 53 -12.30 -1.65 0.45
CA TYR A 53 -11.85 -2.82 -0.31
C TYR A 53 -11.27 -3.94 0.57
N ARG A 54 -11.49 -3.90 1.90
CA ARG A 54 -11.14 -4.94 2.86
C ARG A 54 -9.65 -5.29 2.97
N PHE A 55 -8.77 -4.34 2.70
CA PHE A 55 -7.35 -4.51 2.99
C PHE A 55 -7.11 -4.57 4.50
N ASN A 56 -6.33 -5.54 4.94
CA ASN A 56 -5.91 -5.70 6.32
C ASN A 56 -4.65 -4.88 6.57
N ARG A 57 -4.71 -3.97 7.54
CA ARG A 57 -3.53 -3.27 8.04
C ARG A 57 -2.72 -4.20 8.93
N LEU A 58 -1.50 -4.53 8.51
CA LEU A 58 -0.61 -5.46 9.24
C LEU A 58 0.26 -4.76 10.28
N THR A 59 0.54 -3.47 10.09
CA THR A 59 1.34 -2.66 11.03
C THR A 59 0.42 -1.97 12.04
N ASP A 60 0.49 -2.38 13.31
CA ASP A 60 -0.15 -1.71 14.44
C ASP A 60 0.52 -0.34 14.67
N GLN A 61 -0.26 0.72 14.84
CA GLN A 61 0.24 2.06 15.19
C GLN A 61 1.09 2.05 16.47
N ARG A 62 0.89 1.06 17.36
CA ARG A 62 1.62 0.86 18.61
C ARG A 62 2.92 0.07 18.44
N ARG A 63 3.06 -0.72 17.36
CA ARG A 63 4.26 -1.48 17.03
C ARG A 63 4.92 -0.87 15.79
N LYS A 64 5.46 0.32 16.00
CA LYS A 64 6.41 0.97 15.09
C LYS A 64 7.73 0.20 15.13
N ILE A 65 7.78 -1.01 14.56
CA ILE A 65 9.04 -1.73 14.38
C ILE A 65 9.68 -1.11 13.13
N PRO A 66 10.81 -0.39 13.26
CA PRO A 66 11.52 0.12 12.10
C PRO A 66 11.94 -1.05 11.22
N ASP A 67 11.82 -0.90 9.90
CA ASP A 67 12.42 -1.83 8.96
C ASP A 67 13.95 -1.70 9.02
N THR A 68 14.68 -2.57 8.31
CA THR A 68 16.14 -2.57 8.18
C THR A 68 16.75 -1.21 7.82
N ASP A 69 15.97 -0.34 7.16
CA ASP A 69 16.36 1.03 6.76
C ASP A 69 16.02 2.10 7.82
N GLY A 70 15.55 1.71 9.00
CA GLY A 70 15.17 2.60 10.09
C GLY A 70 13.86 3.37 9.85
N LYS A 71 13.18 3.17 8.71
CA LYS A 71 11.92 3.85 8.43
C LYS A 71 10.75 3.11 9.06
N LEU A 72 9.72 3.87 9.37
CA LEU A 72 8.41 3.33 9.73
C LEU A 72 7.62 3.08 8.46
N TRP A 73 7.19 1.84 8.30
CA TRP A 73 6.40 1.41 7.15
C TRP A 73 4.98 1.13 7.59
N TRP A 74 4.02 1.60 6.81
CA TRP A 74 2.65 1.11 6.84
C TRP A 74 2.54 -0.08 5.90
N MET A 75 1.96 -1.18 6.36
CA MET A 75 1.83 -2.40 5.59
C MET A 75 0.37 -2.86 5.52
N PHE A 76 -0.06 -3.21 4.32
CA PHE A 76 -1.41 -3.66 4.03
C PHE A 76 -1.38 -4.92 3.17
N SER A 77 -2.31 -5.83 3.44
CA SER A 77 -2.47 -7.09 2.70
C SER A 77 -3.91 -7.31 2.28
N HIS A 78 -4.10 -8.05 1.21
CA HIS A 78 -5.41 -8.56 0.80
C HIS A 78 -5.20 -9.89 0.06
N ALA A 79 -6.02 -10.91 0.35
CA ALA A 79 -5.82 -12.26 -0.17
C ALA A 79 -5.76 -12.32 -1.72
N MET A 80 -6.53 -11.45 -2.38
CA MET A 80 -6.60 -11.32 -3.85
C MET A 80 -5.72 -10.18 -4.41
N PHE A 81 -4.84 -9.58 -3.60
CA PHE A 81 -3.89 -8.55 -4.06
C PHE A 81 -2.46 -9.03 -3.82
N HIS A 82 -1.90 -9.71 -4.82
CA HIS A 82 -0.60 -10.37 -4.72
C HIS A 82 0.29 -9.98 -5.90
N ARG A 83 1.60 -9.76 -5.65
CA ARG A 83 2.56 -9.40 -6.72
C ARG A 83 2.54 -10.40 -7.86
N ASP A 84 2.64 -11.68 -7.51
CA ASP A 84 2.81 -12.77 -8.47
C ASP A 84 1.49 -13.23 -9.12
N TYR A 85 0.34 -12.76 -8.61
CA TYR A 85 -1.00 -13.07 -9.15
C TYR A 85 -1.81 -11.78 -9.39
N PRO A 86 -1.35 -10.87 -10.27
CA PRO A 86 -1.98 -9.56 -10.46
C PRO A 86 -3.42 -9.66 -10.97
N ASP A 87 -3.76 -10.72 -11.71
CA ASP A 87 -5.10 -10.91 -12.28
C ASP A 87 -6.18 -11.14 -11.22
N GLN A 88 -5.81 -11.57 -10.00
CA GLN A 88 -6.78 -11.79 -8.92
C GLN A 88 -7.40 -10.49 -8.41
N ILE A 89 -6.83 -9.33 -8.74
CA ILE A 89 -7.34 -8.02 -8.31
C ILE A 89 -8.79 -7.78 -8.72
N VAL A 90 -9.26 -8.40 -9.81
CA VAL A 90 -10.64 -8.32 -10.30
C VAL A 90 -11.66 -8.90 -9.30
N ASN A 91 -11.21 -9.76 -8.39
CA ASN A 91 -12.03 -10.38 -7.36
C ASN A 91 -12.18 -9.50 -6.11
N ILE A 92 -11.49 -8.36 -6.03
CA ILE A 92 -11.61 -7.43 -4.90
C ILE A 92 -12.87 -6.60 -5.07
N GLN A 93 -13.81 -6.76 -4.13
CA GLN A 93 -15.09 -6.07 -4.15
C GLN A 93 -15.16 -5.03 -3.04
N ARG A 94 -15.71 -3.87 -3.36
CA ARG A 94 -16.01 -2.83 -2.38
C ARG A 94 -17.15 -3.29 -1.48
N ARG A 95 -17.05 -3.02 -0.17
CA ARG A 95 -18.14 -3.24 0.78
C ARG A 95 -19.29 -2.26 0.58
#